data_AF-A0A956EED5-F1
#
_entry.id   AF-A0A956EED5-F1
#
_cell.length_a   1.000
_cell.length_b   1.000
_cell.length_c   1.000
_cell.angle_alpha   90.00
_cell.angle_beta   90.00
_cell.angle_gamma   90.00
#
_symmetry.space_group_name_H-M   'P 1'
#
loop_
_entity.id
_entity.type
_entity.pdbx_description
1 polymer ?
#
loop_
_entity_poly.entity_id
_entity_poly.type
_entity_poly.pdbx_seq_one_letter_code
_entity_poly.pdbx_strand_id
1 'polypeptide(L)'
;LTKYPPSPDFLLWNLGLDLLLLALLARVPGERGPLVTFGQAALFFYVVHLYLYGLMGRAFDALLPGAGHGEMLAGWLVGLALMLPLCAAYGRFKRGRPPTSLWRFF
;
A
#
# COMPACT_ATOMS: atom_id res chain seq x y z
N LEU A 1 -1.87 -28.35 -0.61
CA LEU A 1 -1.79 -26.93 -0.22
C LEU A 1 -2.34 -26.77 1.20
N THR A 2 -1.54 -27.09 2.21
CA THR A 2 -1.89 -26.95 3.62
C THR A 2 -1.19 -25.72 4.19
N LYS A 3 -1.95 -24.77 4.74
CA LYS A 3 -1.41 -23.52 5.31
C LYS A 3 -0.59 -23.78 6.58
N TYR A 4 -0.97 -24.81 7.36
CA TYR A 4 -0.28 -25.22 8.59
C TYR A 4 -0.29 -26.75 8.78
N PRO A 5 0.87 -27.41 8.99
CA PRO A 5 2.23 -26.89 8.80
C PRO A 5 2.49 -26.55 7.31
N PRO A 6 3.27 -25.50 7.00
CA PRO A 6 3.52 -25.09 5.63
C PRO A 6 4.26 -26.19 4.88
N SER A 7 3.63 -26.74 3.84
CA SER A 7 4.29 -27.68 2.96
C SER A 7 5.28 -26.96 2.03
N PRO A 8 6.36 -27.62 1.57
CA PRO A 8 7.24 -27.06 0.55
C PRO A 8 6.46 -26.57 -0.67
N ASP A 9 5.42 -27.29 -1.09
CA ASP A 9 4.57 -26.89 -2.20
C ASP A 9 3.84 -25.56 -1.95
N PHE A 10 3.43 -25.28 -0.71
CA PHE A 10 2.81 -24.00 -0.36
C PHE A 10 3.83 -22.85 -0.46
N LEU A 11 5.07 -23.08 0.00
CA LEU A 11 6.13 -22.09 -0.08
C LEU A 11 6.52 -21.81 -1.54
N LEU A 12 6.76 -22.87 -2.32
CA LEU A 12 7.12 -22.76 -3.74
C LEU A 12 6.01 -22.09 -4.55
N TRP A 13 4.74 -22.37 -4.24
CA TRP A 13 3.62 -21.73 -4.91
C TRP A 13 3.57 -20.23 -4.67
N ASN A 14 3.69 -19.78 -3.42
CA ASN A 14 3.68 -18.36 -3.10
C ASN A 14 4.93 -17.64 -3.65
N LEU A 15 6.13 -18.20 -3.42
CA LEU A 15 7.37 -17.61 -3.96
C LEU A 15 7.38 -17.60 -5.49
N GLY A 16 6.91 -18.67 -6.13
CA GLY A 16 6.80 -18.74 -7.59
C GLY A 16 5.86 -17.67 -8.13
N LEU A 17 4.71 -17.46 -7.48
CA LEU A 17 3.77 -16.40 -7.83
C LEU A 17 4.38 -15.00 -7.61
N ASP A 18 5.06 -14.77 -6.49
CA ASP A 18 5.73 -13.50 -6.18
C ASP A 18 6.83 -13.19 -7.20
N LEU A 19 7.67 -14.17 -7.54
CA LEU A 19 8.72 -14.03 -8.54
C LEU A 19 8.16 -13.80 -9.95
N LEU A 20 7.07 -14.48 -10.30
CA LEU A 20 6.37 -14.26 -11.57
C LEU A 20 5.82 -12.84 -11.65
N LEU A 21 5.18 -12.37 -10.58
CA LEU A 21 4.62 -11.02 -10.50
C LEU A 21 5.73 -9.96 -10.57
N LEU A 22 6.85 -10.16 -9.87
CA LEU A 22 8.02 -9.30 -9.97
C LEU A 22 8.60 -9.29 -11.39
N ALA A 23 8.70 -10.44 -12.05
CA ALA A 23 9.17 -10.53 -13.43
C ALA A 23 8.26 -9.78 -14.41
N LEU A 24 6.94 -9.83 -14.22
CA LEU A 24 5.98 -9.07 -15.02
C LEU A 24 6.10 -7.56 -14.75
N LEU A 25 6.19 -7.15 -13.48
CA LEU A 25 6.33 -5.74 -13.10
C LEU A 25 7.64 -5.14 -13.61
N ALA A 26 8.75 -5.90 -13.60
CA ALA A 26 10.04 -5.46 -14.10
C ALA A 26 10.03 -5.13 -15.61
N ARG A 27 9.05 -5.66 -16.36
CA ARG A 27 8.88 -5.39 -17.80
C ARG A 27 8.05 -4.16 -18.10
N VAL A 28 7.42 -3.54 -17.11
CA VAL A 28 6.57 -2.35 -17.32
C VAL A 28 7.45 -1.09 -17.31
N PRO A 29 7.57 -0.37 -18.44
CA PRO A 29 8.31 0.89 -18.49
C PRO A 29 7.47 2.00 -17.82
N GLY A 30 8.01 2.63 -16.78
CA GLY A 30 7.36 3.79 -16.15
C GLY A 30 7.81 4.03 -14.72
N GLU A 31 8.68 5.02 -14.51
CA GLU A 31 9.21 5.37 -13.18
C GLU A 31 8.21 6.11 -12.28
N ARG A 32 6.99 6.40 -12.75
CA ARG A 32 6.05 7.34 -12.10
C ARG A 32 4.61 6.83 -12.02
N GLY A 33 4.42 5.52 -11.89
CA GLY A 33 3.10 4.96 -11.61
C GLY A 33 2.65 5.19 -10.15
N PRO A 34 1.33 5.15 -9.86
CA PRO A 34 0.82 5.19 -8.49
C PRO A 34 1.40 4.05 -7.64
N LEU A 35 1.60 2.88 -8.24
CA LEU A 35 2.21 1.71 -7.59
C LEU A 35 3.66 1.96 -7.15
N VAL A 36 4.45 2.65 -8.00
CA VAL A 36 5.83 3.06 -7.65
C VAL A 36 5.82 4.12 -6.55
N THR A 37 4.85 5.04 -6.59
CA THR A 37 4.71 6.10 -5.57
C THR A 37 4.40 5.53 -4.19
N PHE A 38 3.54 4.51 -4.12
CA PHE A 38 3.27 3.79 -2.88
C PHE A 38 4.48 2.95 -2.44
N GLY A 39 5.14 2.24 -3.37
CA GLY A 39 6.31 1.42 -3.07
C GLY A 39 7.52 2.21 -2.54
N GLN A 40 7.77 3.41 -3.08
CA GLN A 40 8.85 4.29 -2.62
C GLN A 40 8.70 4.77 -1.18
N ALA A 41 7.48 4.71 -0.63
CA ALA A 41 7.12 5.16 0.70
C ALA A 41 6.36 4.07 1.48
N ALA A 42 6.70 2.79 1.27
CA ALA A 42 5.90 1.66 1.74
C ALA A 42 5.59 1.68 3.25
N LEU A 43 6.58 2.05 4.10
CA LEU A 43 6.36 2.14 5.55
C LEU A 43 5.43 3.31 5.91
N PHE A 44 5.64 4.48 5.30
CA PHE A 44 4.78 5.64 5.49
C PHE A 44 3.34 5.35 5.04
N PHE A 45 3.19 4.73 3.87
CA PHE A 45 1.90 4.23 3.38
C PHE A 45 1.25 3.31 4.41
N TYR A 46 1.95 2.29 4.91
CA TYR A 46 1.41 1.34 5.87
C TYR A 46 0.88 2.01 7.14
N VAL A 47 1.68 2.89 7.74
CA VAL A 47 1.30 3.59 8.97
C VAL A 47 0.10 4.50 8.73
N VAL A 48 0.15 5.34 7.68
CA VAL A 48 -0.97 6.23 7.34
C VAL A 48 -2.22 5.44 7.00
N HIS A 49 -2.09 4.29 6.32
CA HIS A 49 -3.21 3.43 5.94
C HIS A 49 -3.97 2.98 7.18
N LEU A 50 -3.25 2.43 8.17
CA LEU A 50 -3.83 1.90 9.40
C LEU A 50 -4.68 2.96 10.13
N TYR A 51 -4.14 4.16 10.29
CA TYR A 51 -4.84 5.24 10.99
C TYR A 51 -5.96 5.86 10.14
N LEU A 52 -5.73 6.06 8.84
CA LEU A 52 -6.72 6.63 7.93
C LEU A 52 -7.96 5.74 7.87
N TYR A 53 -7.79 4.45 7.60
CA TYR A 53 -8.91 3.51 7.52
C TYR A 53 -9.55 3.24 8.89
N GLY A 54 -8.76 3.23 9.97
CA GLY A 54 -9.30 3.14 11.32
C GLY A 54 -10.19 4.34 11.69
N LEU A 55 -9.82 5.55 11.28
CA LEU A 55 -10.63 6.76 11.47
C LEU A 55 -11.85 6.78 10.55
N MET A 56 -11.66 6.42 9.27
CA MET A 56 -12.76 6.32 8.31
C MET A 56 -13.79 5.29 8.76
N GLY A 57 -13.38 4.14 9.28
CA GLY A 57 -14.30 3.13 9.82
C GLY A 57 -15.19 3.71 10.93
N ARG A 58 -14.60 4.38 11.92
CA ARG A 58 -15.38 5.04 12.98
C ARG A 58 -16.29 6.16 12.45
N ALA A 59 -15.83 6.91 11.46
CA ALA A 59 -16.64 7.94 10.82
C ALA A 59 -17.81 7.34 10.04
N PHE A 60 -17.59 6.23 9.33
CA PHE A 60 -18.65 5.51 8.61
C PHE A 60 -19.72 4.99 9.57
N ASP A 61 -19.31 4.34 10.67
CA ASP A 61 -20.25 3.85 11.70
C ASP A 61 -21.08 4.98 12.30
N ALA A 62 -20.50 6.17 12.46
CA ALA A 62 -21.16 7.33 13.06
C ALA A 62 -22.02 8.15 12.06
N LEU A 63 -21.57 8.32 10.82
CA LEU A 63 -22.22 9.21 9.83
C LEU A 63 -23.16 8.47 8.88
N LEU A 64 -22.90 7.19 8.59
CA LEU A 64 -23.71 6.37 7.68
C LEU A 64 -24.04 5.01 8.32
N PRO A 65 -24.88 5.00 9.37
CA PRO A 65 -25.32 3.75 9.97
C PRO A 65 -26.06 2.89 8.93
N GLY A 66 -25.54 1.69 8.66
CA GLY A 66 -26.08 0.77 7.66
C GLY A 66 -25.50 0.94 6.24
N ALA A 67 -24.35 1.60 6.09
CA ALA A 67 -23.61 1.65 4.83
C ALA A 67 -23.38 0.24 4.25
N GLY A 68 -23.72 0.07 2.97
CA GLY A 68 -23.53 -1.18 2.25
C GLY A 68 -22.11 -1.35 1.71
N HIS A 69 -21.95 -2.42 0.92
CA HIS A 69 -20.67 -2.75 0.30
C HIS A 69 -20.20 -1.68 -0.70
N GLY A 70 -21.13 -0.97 -1.36
CA GLY A 70 -20.81 0.06 -2.35
C GLY A 70 -20.19 1.30 -1.73
N GLU A 71 -20.73 1.74 -0.61
CA GLU A 71 -20.25 2.89 0.16
C GLU A 71 -18.90 2.60 0.80
N MET A 72 -18.69 1.36 1.28
CA MET A 72 -17.38 0.90 1.73
C MET A 72 -16.34 0.91 0.60
N LEU A 73 -16.69 0.41 -0.59
CA LEU A 73 -15.80 0.45 -1.76
C LEU A 73 -15.47 1.89 -2.17
N ALA A 74 -16.45 2.78 -2.16
CA ALA A 74 -16.25 4.20 -2.44
C ALA A 74 -15.33 4.85 -1.39
N GLY A 75 -15.57 4.59 -0.10
CA GLY A 75 -14.71 5.04 0.99
C GLY A 75 -13.27 4.54 0.83
N TRP A 76 -13.10 3.28 0.42
CA TRP A 76 -11.79 2.73 0.14
C TRP A 76 -11.09 3.41 -1.05
N LEU A 77 -11.79 3.66 -2.15
CA LEU A 77 -11.24 4.43 -3.27
C LEU A 77 -10.83 5.85 -2.87
N VAL A 78 -11.64 6.51 -2.03
CA VAL A 78 -11.31 7.83 -1.46
C VAL A 78 -10.07 7.76 -0.60
N GLY A 79 -9.96 6.74 0.26
CA GLY A 79 -8.76 6.51 1.08
C GLY A 79 -7.50 6.37 0.22
N LEU A 80 -7.55 5.55 -0.83
CA LEU A 80 -6.43 5.41 -1.78
C LEU A 80 -6.09 6.72 -2.50
N ALA A 81 -7.12 7.44 -2.97
CA ALA A 81 -6.95 8.71 -3.65
C ALA A 81 -6.32 9.78 -2.76
N LEU A 82 -6.63 9.77 -1.45
CA LEU A 82 -6.00 10.65 -0.46
C LEU A 82 -4.55 10.24 -0.16
N MET A 83 -4.27 8.95 -0.10
CA MET A 83 -2.93 8.45 0.21
C MET A 83 -1.93 8.70 -0.92
N LEU A 84 -2.38 8.73 -2.17
CA LEU A 84 -1.57 9.01 -3.36
C LEU A 84 -0.76 10.31 -3.26
N PRO A 85 -1.37 11.50 -3.06
CA PRO A 85 -0.64 12.76 -2.91
C PRO A 85 0.21 12.79 -1.64
N LEU A 86 -0.23 12.14 -0.55
CA LEU A 86 0.55 12.05 0.69
C LEU A 86 1.86 11.28 0.47
N CYS A 87 1.80 10.12 -0.17
CA CYS A 87 2.99 9.31 -0.49
C CYS A 87 3.88 10.04 -1.50
N ALA A 88 3.30 10.71 -2.50
CA ALA A 88 4.06 11.52 -3.46
C ALA A 88 4.77 12.71 -2.78
N ALA A 89 4.11 13.39 -1.84
CA ALA A 89 4.70 14.48 -1.07
C ALA A 89 5.84 13.98 -0.17
N TYR A 90 5.65 12.85 0.53
CA TYR A 90 6.70 12.21 1.33
C TYR A 90 7.90 11.81 0.47
N GLY A 91 7.66 11.20 -0.69
CA GLY A 91 8.71 10.85 -1.65
C GLY A 91 9.50 12.07 -2.16
N ARG A 92 8.82 13.20 -2.43
CA ARG A 92 9.49 14.47 -2.79
C ARG A 92 10.32 15.02 -1.64
N PHE A 93 9.79 15.00 -0.42
CA PHE A 93 10.50 15.43 0.78
C PHE A 93 11.77 14.61 1.03
N LYS A 94 11.68 13.28 0.89
CA LYS A 94 12.80 12.35 1.08
C LYS A 94 13.95 12.62 0.10
N ARG A 95 13.64 12.99 -1.15
CA ARG A 95 14.64 13.34 -2.18
C ARG A 95 15.40 14.64 -1.89
N GLY A 96 14.84 15.54 -1.07
CA GLY A 96 15.49 16.80 -0.69
C GLY A 96 16.41 16.72 0.54
N ARG A 97 16.54 15.55 1.17
CA ARG A 97 17.33 15.38 2.41
C ARG A 97 18.73 14.82 2.14
N PRO A 98 19.76 15.25 2.91
CA PRO A 98 21.13 14.79 2.71
C PRO A 98 21.27 13.26 2.89
N PRO A 99 22.25 12.62 2.22
CA PRO A 99 22.43 11.17 2.23
C PRO A 99 22.60 10.53 3.61
N THR A 100 23.06 11.30 4.59
CA THR A 100 23.31 10.89 5.98
C THR A 100 22.07 10.96 6.87
N SER A 101 20.92 11.40 6.35
CA SER A 101 19.68 11.57 7.11
C SER A 101 18.99 10.23 7.36
N LEU A 102 18.62 9.95 8.62
CA LEU A 102 17.81 8.78 9.02
C LEU A 102 16.52 8.64 8.20
N TRP A 103 15.96 9.78 7.77
CA TRP A 103 14.76 9.85 6.92
C TRP A 103 14.95 9.27 5.52
N ARG A 104 16.17 8.94 5.08
CA ARG A 104 16.41 8.25 3.81
C ARG A 104 16.32 6.73 3.94
N PHE A 105 16.50 6.19 5.15
CA PHE A 105 16.40 4.75 5.42
C PHE A 105 14.95 4.25 5.51
N PHE A 106 14.00 5.13 5.86
CA PHE A 106 12.56 4.84 6.00
C PHE A 106 11.73 5.65 5.00
#